data_AF-A0A7W5Y8S7-F1
#
_entry.id   AF-A0A7W5Y8S7-F1
#
_cell.length_a   1.000
_cell.length_b   1.000
_cell.length_c   1.000
_cell.angle_alpha   90.00
_cell.angle_beta   90.00
_cell.angle_gamma   90.00
#
_symmetry.space_group_name_H-M   'P 1'
#
loop_
_entity.id
_entity.type
_entity.pdbx_description
1 polymer ?
#
loop_
_entity_poly.entity_id
_entity_poly.type
_entity_poly.pdbx_seq_one_letter_code
_entity_poly.pdbx_strand_id
1 'polypeptide(L)'
;MEFTESNLRDLLAAVGLPSSEGGEELERTFDELGLDSLARMELATRIQDRFGVDVEDRITAEATPSLVRDLVNERLIGAVR
;
A
#
# COMPACT_ATOMS: atom_id res chain seq x y z
N MET A 1 13.43 9.90 2.38
CA MET A 1 12.96 8.89 1.41
C MET A 1 11.47 9.12 1.26
N GLU A 2 10.94 9.15 0.03
CA GLU A 2 9.53 9.42 -0.24
C GLU A 2 8.91 8.17 -0.88
N PHE A 3 7.71 7.79 -0.43
CA PHE A 3 6.91 6.72 -1.02
C PHE A 3 5.88 7.33 -1.98
N THR A 4 6.14 7.20 -3.28
CA THR A 4 5.37 7.85 -4.36
C THR A 4 4.17 7.01 -4.81
N GLU A 5 3.26 7.62 -5.56
CA GLU A 5 2.17 6.89 -6.22
C GLU A 5 2.69 5.83 -7.20
N SER A 6 3.79 6.09 -7.90
CA SER A 6 4.43 5.07 -8.75
C SER A 6 4.85 3.85 -7.94
N ASN A 7 5.42 4.05 -6.75
CA ASN A 7 5.82 2.94 -5.89
C ASN A 7 4.61 2.15 -5.39
N LEU A 8 3.51 2.84 -5.06
CA LEU A 8 2.26 2.20 -4.69
C LEU A 8 1.72 1.35 -5.85
N ARG A 9 1.64 1.89 -7.06
CA ARG A 9 1.16 1.17 -8.25
C ARG A 9 2.01 -0.07 -8.55
N ASP A 10 3.33 0.05 -8.46
CA ASP A 10 4.25 -1.09 -8.66
C ASP A 10 4.00 -2.21 -7.64
N LEU A 11 3.71 -1.85 -6.39
CA LEU A 11 3.41 -2.81 -5.33
C LEU A 11 2.03 -3.45 -5.49
N LEU A 12 1.00 -2.67 -5.85
CA LEU A 12 -0.33 -3.19 -6.15
C LEU A 12 -0.30 -4.18 -7.32
N ALA A 13 0.42 -3.85 -8.40
CA ALA A 13 0.60 -4.74 -9.53
C ALA A 13 1.30 -6.05 -9.13
N ALA A 14 2.27 -5.99 -8.21
CA ALA A 14 2.99 -7.16 -7.72
C ALA A 14 2.13 -8.12 -6.87
N VAL A 15 0.99 -7.66 -6.35
CA VAL A 15 0.02 -8.47 -5.59
C VAL A 15 -1.26 -8.77 -6.38
N GLY A 16 -1.27 -8.47 -7.68
CA GLY A 16 -2.38 -8.82 -8.58
C GLY A 16 -3.47 -7.75 -8.73
N LEU A 17 -3.24 -6.52 -8.24
CA LEU A 17 -4.11 -5.37 -8.49
C LEU A 17 -3.50 -4.43 -9.52
N PRO A 18 -3.86 -4.53 -10.80
CA PRO A 18 -3.45 -3.54 -11.79
C PRO A 18 -4.15 -2.21 -11.50
N SER A 19 -3.35 -1.16 -11.30
CA SER A 19 -3.85 0.22 -11.21
C SER A 19 -4.24 0.73 -12.60
N SER A 20 -5.34 1.48 -12.66
CA SER A 20 -5.83 2.14 -13.87
C SER A 20 -5.27 3.56 -13.94
N GLU A 21 -5.23 4.17 -15.13
CA GLU A 21 -4.66 5.51 -15.30
C GLU A 21 -5.46 6.62 -14.57
N GLY A 22 -6.72 6.35 -14.21
CA GLY A 22 -7.60 7.30 -13.52
C GLY A 22 -7.39 7.43 -12.01
N GLY A 23 -6.73 6.45 -11.36
CA GLY A 23 -6.44 6.49 -9.93
C GLY A 23 -7.65 6.38 -8.99
N GLU A 24 -8.87 6.25 -9.51
CA GLU A 24 -10.09 6.08 -8.71
C GLU A 24 -10.01 4.83 -7.81
N GLU A 25 -9.31 3.78 -8.25
CA GLU A 25 -9.08 2.59 -7.44
C GLU A 25 -8.27 2.85 -6.18
N LEU A 26 -7.46 3.92 -6.13
CA LEU A 26 -6.63 4.23 -4.97
C LEU A 26 -7.45 4.71 -3.77
N GLU A 27 -8.68 5.18 -4.02
CA GLU A 27 -9.63 5.62 -3.01
C GLU A 27 -10.63 4.53 -2.61
N ARG A 28 -10.63 3.38 -3.30
CA ARG A 28 -11.49 2.24 -2.97
C ARG A 28 -10.83 1.34 -1.94
N THR A 29 -11.65 0.70 -1.12
CA THR A 29 -11.17 -0.24 -0.12
C THR A 29 -10.60 -1.51 -0.78
N PHE A 30 -9.69 -2.18 -0.11
CA PHE A 30 -9.14 -3.45 -0.59
C PHE A 30 -10.22 -4.53 -0.79
N ASP A 31 -11.30 -4.52 0.00
CA ASP A 31 -12.46 -5.38 -0.20
C ASP A 31 -13.17 -5.09 -1.53
N GLU A 32 -13.44 -3.81 -1.84
CA GLU A 32 -14.05 -3.40 -3.11
C GLU A 32 -13.16 -3.71 -4.33
N LEU A 33 -11.85 -3.73 -4.14
CA LEU A 33 -10.87 -4.09 -5.17
C LEU A 33 -10.67 -5.60 -5.31
N GLY A 34 -11.27 -6.41 -4.42
CA GLY A 34 -11.11 -7.87 -4.43
C GLY A 34 -9.72 -8.32 -3.97
N LEU A 35 -9.05 -7.55 -3.10
CA LEU A 35 -7.76 -7.91 -2.55
C LEU A 35 -7.89 -8.81 -1.32
N ASP A 36 -7.64 -10.10 -1.55
CA ASP A 36 -7.67 -11.10 -0.50
C ASP A 36 -6.63 -10.88 0.60
N SER A 37 -6.82 -11.52 1.74
CA SER A 37 -5.95 -11.40 2.92
C SER A 37 -4.49 -11.78 2.65
N LEU A 38 -4.26 -12.79 1.80
CA LEU A 38 -2.91 -13.20 1.43
C LEU A 38 -2.19 -12.10 0.64
N ALA A 39 -2.88 -11.50 -0.33
CA ALA A 39 -2.34 -10.40 -1.12
C ALA A 39 -2.09 -9.14 -0.28
N ARG A 40 -2.92 -8.87 0.72
CA ARG A 40 -2.69 -7.80 1.72
C ARG A 40 -1.45 -8.04 2.59
N MET A 41 -1.26 -9.27 3.08
CA MET A 41 -0.05 -9.65 3.83
C MET A 41 1.21 -9.52 2.95
N GLU A 42 1.09 -9.97 1.71
CA GLU A 42 2.13 -9.87 0.70
C GLU A 42 2.49 -8.41 0.33
N LEU A 43 1.50 -7.51 0.32
CA LEU A 43 1.70 -6.08 0.15
C LEU A 43 2.48 -5.50 1.34
N ALA A 44 2.05 -5.81 2.58
CA ALA A 44 2.73 -5.39 3.80
C ALA A 44 4.20 -5.82 3.82
N THR A 45 4.45 -7.09 3.50
CA THR A 45 5.80 -7.67 3.47
C THR A 45 6.70 -6.94 2.47
N ARG A 46 6.19 -6.65 1.27
CA ARG A 46 6.97 -5.92 0.25
C ARG A 46 7.25 -4.47 0.65
N ILE A 47 6.33 -3.82 1.37
CA ILE A 47 6.56 -2.47 1.91
C ILE A 47 7.68 -2.52 2.96
N GLN A 48 7.63 -3.47 3.88
CA GLN A 48 8.65 -3.65 4.90
C GLN A 48 10.03 -3.96 4.31
N ASP A 49 10.12 -4.87 3.33
CA ASP A 49 11.37 -5.24 2.68
C ASP A 49 12.02 -4.07 1.92
N ARG A 50 11.21 -3.28 1.19
CA ARG A 50 11.72 -2.19 0.35
C ARG A 50 11.95 -0.88 1.09
N PHE A 51 11.11 -0.56 2.07
CA PHE A 51 11.10 0.75 2.73
C PHE A 51 11.43 0.68 4.22
N GLY A 52 11.56 -0.52 4.80
CA GLY A 52 11.83 -0.69 6.23
C GLY A 52 10.66 -0.29 7.13
N VAL A 53 9.44 -0.20 6.58
CA VAL A 53 8.24 0.24 7.29
C VAL A 53 7.29 -0.93 7.50
N ASP A 54 6.96 -1.21 8.76
CA ASP A 54 5.92 -2.17 9.12
C ASP A 54 4.54 -1.50 9.16
N VAL A 55 3.64 -2.01 8.33
CA VAL A 55 2.24 -1.58 8.19
C VAL A 55 1.26 -2.75 8.20
N GLU A 56 1.68 -3.97 8.55
CA GLU A 56 0.84 -5.17 8.41
C GLU A 56 -0.52 -5.02 9.09
N ASP A 57 -0.52 -4.58 10.36
CA ASP A 57 -1.74 -4.34 11.16
C ASP A 57 -2.66 -3.24 10.60
N ARG A 58 -2.19 -2.46 9.61
CA ARG A 58 -2.92 -1.34 9.01
C ARG A 58 -3.50 -1.66 7.64
N ILE A 59 -3.06 -2.74 6.99
CA ILE A 59 -3.56 -3.18 5.69
C ILE A 59 -4.76 -4.12 5.88
N THR A 60 -5.86 -3.54 6.37
CA THR A 60 -7.14 -4.24 6.55
C THR A 60 -7.95 -4.28 5.25
N ALA A 61 -9.04 -5.05 5.21
CA ALA A 61 -9.92 -5.08 4.04
C ALA A 61 -10.57 -3.71 3.77
N GLU A 62 -10.79 -2.91 4.81
CA GLU A 62 -11.39 -1.58 4.76
C GLU A 62 -10.38 -0.46 4.46
N ALA A 63 -9.09 -0.77 4.39
CA ALA A 63 -8.06 0.21 4.03
C ALA A 63 -8.07 0.48 2.52
N THR A 64 -7.63 1.68 2.14
CA THR A 64 -7.45 2.08 0.74
C THR A 64 -5.97 2.14 0.37
N PRO A 65 -5.60 1.97 -0.91
CA PRO A 65 -4.22 2.17 -1.35
C PRO A 65 -3.65 3.57 -1.01
N SER A 66 -4.45 4.64 -1.15
CA SER A 66 -4.05 5.99 -0.74
C SER A 66 -3.71 6.08 0.75
N LEU A 67 -4.52 5.45 1.61
CA LEU A 67 -4.24 5.38 3.04
C LEU A 67 -2.91 4.68 3.33
N VAL A 68 -2.60 3.59 2.60
CA VAL A 68 -1.32 2.88 2.75
C VAL A 68 -0.15 3.80 2.39
N ARG A 69 -0.25 4.56 1.29
CA ARG A 69 0.80 5.52 0.91
C ARG A 69 1.04 6.56 1.99
N ASP A 70 -0.04 7.11 2.54
CA ASP A 70 0.06 8.16 3.55
C ASP A 70 0.68 7.61 4.84
N LEU A 71 0.26 6.42 5.28
CA LEU A 71 0.86 5.71 6.43
C LEU A 71 2.35 5.43 6.24
N VAL A 72 2.78 4.98 5.06
CA VAL A 72 4.19 4.72 4.78
C VAL A 72 5.00 6.03 4.84
N ASN A 73 4.49 7.10 4.24
CA ASN A 73 5.17 8.40 4.27
C ASN A 73 5.27 8.97 5.69
N GLU A 74 4.21 8.88 6.50
CA GLU A 74 4.24 9.27 7.91
C GLU A 74 5.35 8.55 8.69
N ARG A 75 5.51 7.24 8.47
CA ARG A 75 6.53 6.43 9.13
C ARG A 75 7.94 6.73 8.63
N LEU A 76 8.11 6.96 7.34
CA LEU A 76 9.39 7.38 6.76
C LEU A 76 9.85 8.74 7.32
N ILE A 77 8.93 9.68 7.54
CA ILE A 77 9.24 10.97 8.16
C ILE A 77 9.57 10.78 9.65
N GLY A 78 8.79 9.96 10.36
CA GLY A 78 8.99 9.67 11.78
C GLY A 78 10.31 8.94 12.09
N ALA A 79 10.76 8.06 11.19
CA ALA A 79 12.01 7.31 11.31
C ALA A 79 13.28 8.14 11.05
N VAL A 80 13.15 9.35 10.48
CA VAL A 80 14.28 10.25 10.15
C VAL A 80 14.61 11.21 11.29
N ARG A 81 13.98 11.07 12.47
CA ARG A 81 14.29 11.84 13.68
C ARG A 81 15.26 11.15 14.63
#